data_AF-A0A6A4DW21-F1
#
_entry.id   AF-A0A6A4DW21-F1
#
_cell.length_a   1.000
_cell.length_b   1.000
_cell.length_c   1.000
_cell.angle_alpha   90.00
_cell.angle_beta   90.00
_cell.angle_gamma   90.00
#
_symmetry.space_group_name_H-M   'P 1'
#
loop_
_entity.id
_entity.type
_entity.pdbx_description
1 polymer ?
#
loop_
_entity_poly.entity_id
_entity_poly.type
_entity_poly.pdbx_seq_one_letter_code
_entity_poly.pdbx_strand_id
1 'polypeptide(L)' 'MELSSLSMLSAVPPSTLARTLRRAEEALSKTLEKYSPSRISWPSPSHQVELAKLVEALEPLLKPH' A
#
# COMPACT_ATOMS: atom_id res chain seq x y z
N MET A 1 -2.62 8.41 -7.66
CA MET A 1 -2.09 9.48 -6.79
C MET A 1 -0.82 9.98 -7.45
N GLU A 2 -0.71 11.28 -7.69
CA GLU A 2 0.44 11.84 -8.41
C GLU A 2 1.69 11.91 -7.53
N LEU A 3 2.87 11.76 -8.14
CA LEU A 3 4.17 11.85 -7.43
C LEU A 3 4.34 13.23 -6.75
N SER A 4 3.78 14.29 -7.35
CA SER A 4 3.77 15.64 -6.81
C SER A 4 3.00 15.71 -5.49
N SER A 5 1.83 15.05 -5.40
CA SER A 5 1.04 14.98 -4.17
C SER A 5 1.79 14.26 -3.05
N LEU A 6 2.47 13.15 -3.38
CA LEU A 6 3.27 12.40 -2.40
C LEU A 6 4.52 13.15 -1.94
N SER A 7 5.15 13.90 -2.84
CA SER A 7 6.29 14.76 -2.54
C SER A 7 5.92 15.87 -1.56
N MET A 8 4.76 16.51 -1.76
CA MET A 8 4.20 17.50 -0.84
C MET A 8 3.91 16.91 0.53
N LEU A 9 3.26 15.74 0.60
CA LEU A 9 2.92 15.09 1.87
C LEU A 9 4.17 14.65 2.65
N SER A 10 5.21 14.22 1.93
CA SER A 10 6.44 13.68 2.53
C SER A 10 7.49 14.76 2.82
N ALA A 11 7.25 16.02 2.42
CA ALA A 11 8.20 17.14 2.53
C ALA A 11 9.59 16.86 1.91
N VAL A 12 9.63 16.11 0.80
CA VAL A 12 10.87 15.70 0.13
C VAL A 12 10.78 16.03 -1.36
N PRO A 13 11.87 16.49 -2.03
CA PRO A 13 11.84 16.81 -3.45
C PRO A 13 11.37 15.63 -4.32
N PRO A 14 10.64 15.87 -5.43
CA PRO A 14 10.11 14.80 -6.28
C PRO A 14 11.17 13.83 -6.78
N SER A 15 12.37 14.33 -7.10
CA SER A 15 13.50 13.51 -7.56
C SER A 15 14.03 12.58 -6.47
N THR A 16 14.08 13.04 -5.22
CA THR A 16 14.49 12.21 -4.07
C THR A 16 13.43 11.16 -3.79
N LEU A 17 12.15 11.53 -3.79
CA LEU A 17 11.05 10.58 -3.60
C LEU A 17 11.05 9.50 -4.69
N ALA A 18 11.14 9.89 -5.96
CA ALA A 18 11.19 8.96 -7.08
C ALA A 18 12.36 7.98 -6.98
N ARG A 19 13.55 8.47 -6.59
CA ARG A 19 14.73 7.61 -6.40
C ARG A 19 14.55 6.63 -5.24
N THR A 20 13.95 7.08 -4.13
CA THR A 20 13.67 6.21 -2.98
C THR A 20 12.66 5.13 -3.36
N LEU A 21 11.57 5.49 -4.03
CA LEU A 21 10.56 4.53 -4.50
C LEU A 21 11.15 3.51 -5.46
N ARG A 22 11.93 3.96 -6.46
CA ARG A 22 12.61 3.06 -7.40
C ARG A 22 13.50 2.03 -6.69
N ARG A 23 14.28 2.46 -5.70
CA ARG A 23 15.13 1.54 -4.93
C ARG A 23 14.32 0.53 -4.14
N ALA A 24 13.20 0.96 -3.56
CA ALA A 24 12.29 0.07 -2.85
C ALA A 24 11.64 -0.96 -3.80
N GLU A 25 11.20 -0.52 -4.98
CA GLU A 25 10.66 -1.39 -6.04
C GLU A 25 11.70 -2.42 -6.49
N GLU A 26 12.93 -2.01 -6.78
CA GLU A 26 14.02 -2.93 -7.15
C GLU A 26 14.32 -3.97 -6.06
N ALA A 27 14.35 -3.55 -4.80
CA ALA A 27 14.57 -4.45 -3.67
C ALA A 27 13.40 -5.44 -3.50
N LEU A 28 12.17 -4.96 -3.66
CA LEU A 28 10.98 -5.79 -3.60
C LEU A 28 10.96 -6.80 -4.75
N SER A 29 11.22 -6.37 -5.99
CA SER A 29 11.30 -7.26 -7.15
C SER A 29 12.32 -8.38 -6.93
N LYS A 30 13.54 -8.07 -6.47
CA LYS A 30 14.58 -9.06 -6.16
C LYS A 30 14.14 -10.05 -5.08
N THR A 31 13.44 -9.56 -4.06
CA THR A 31 12.93 -10.43 -2.98
C THR A 31 11.86 -11.39 -3.52
N LEU A 32 11.03 -10.91 -4.46
CA LEU A 32 9.93 -11.67 -5.05
C LEU A 32 10.36 -12.63 -6.17
N GLU A 33 11.58 -12.56 -6.70
CA GLU A 33 12.08 -13.45 -7.77
C GLU A 33 11.92 -14.95 -7.45
N LYS A 34 11.98 -15.32 -6.18
CA LYS A 34 11.88 -16.72 -5.71
C LYS A 34 10.45 -17.15 -5.37
N TYR A 35 9.48 -16.23 -5.47
CA TYR A 35 8.09 -16.51 -5.18
C TYR A 35 7.34 -16.75 -6.49
N SER A 36 6.51 -17.80 -6.53
CA SER A 36 5.52 -17.94 -7.60
C SER A 36 4.67 -16.67 -7.66
N PRO A 37 4.28 -16.17 -8.86
CA PRO A 37 3.41 -15.02 -8.98
C PRO A 37 2.17 -15.20 -8.09
N SER A 38 2.18 -14.55 -6.93
CA SER A 38 1.03 -14.54 -6.04
C SER A 38 0.05 -13.60 -6.69
N ARG A 39 -0.99 -14.17 -7.30
CA ARG A 39 -2.08 -13.41 -7.90
C ARG A 39 -2.66 -12.53 -6.80
N ILE A 40 -2.49 -11.20 -6.91
CA ILE A 40 -3.17 -10.25 -6.03
C ILE A 40 -4.65 -10.36 -6.39
N SER A 41 -5.36 -11.25 -5.70
CA SER A 41 -6.81 -11.32 -5.78
C SER A 41 -7.36 -10.34 -4.76
N TRP A 42 -8.04 -9.30 -5.25
CA TRP A 42 -8.89 -8.52 -4.37
C TRP A 42 -10.01 -9.41 -3.83
N PRO A 43 -10.31 -9.35 -2.52
CA PRO A 43 -11.47 -10.05 -1.98
C PRO A 43 -12.73 -9.54 -2.70
N SER A 44 -13.76 -10.36 -2.83
CA SER A 44 -15.06 -9.90 -3.33
C SER A 44 -15.60 -8.77 -2.44
N PRO A 45 -16.49 -7.90 -2.95
CA PRO A 45 -17.09 -6.84 -2.14
C PRO A 45 -17.69 -7.35 -0.82
N SER A 46 -18.29 -8.54 -0.84
CA SER A 46 -18.80 -9.21 0.37
C SER A 46 -17.69 -9.54 1.38
N HIS A 47 -16.58 -10.13 0.93
CA HIS A 47 -15.43 -10.41 1.80
C HIS A 47 -14.75 -9.14 2.30
N GLN A 48 -14.71 -8.07 1.50
CA GLN A 48 -14.15 -6.80 1.94
C GLN A 48 -14.95 -6.22 3.11
N VAL A 49 -16.30 -6.30 3.05
CA VAL A 49 -17.17 -5.86 4.15
C VAL A 49 -16.96 -6.71 5.40
N GLU A 50 -16.78 -8.02 5.25
CA GLU A 50 -16.52 -8.92 6.38
C GLU A 50 -15.17 -8.61 7.05
N LEU A 51 -14.11 -8.43 6.25
CA LEU A 51 -12.80 -8.01 6.75
C LEU A 51 -12.87 -6.64 7.44
N ALA A 52 -13.62 -5.69 6.88
CA ALA A 52 -13.82 -4.38 7.50
C ALA A 52 -14.47 -4.48 8.88
N LYS A 53 -15.47 -5.36 9.05
CA LYS A 53 -16.09 -5.61 10.37
C LYS A 53 -15.12 -6.23 11.37
N LEU A 54 -14.24 -7.13 10.92
CA LEU A 54 -13.19 -7.71 11.78
C LEU A 54 -12.18 -6.64 12.22
N VAL A 55 -11.79 -5.74 11.30
CA VAL A 55 -10.91 -4.61 11.62
C VAL A 55 -11.60 -3.65 12.59
N GLU A 56 -12.87 -3.31 12.40
CA GLU A 56 -13.63 -2.47 13.34
C GLU A 56 -13.74 -3.10 14.74
N ALA A 57 -13.87 -4.42 14.82
CA ALA A 57 -13.92 -5.14 16.10
C ALA A 57 -12.57 -5.11 16.83
N LEU A 58 -11.47 -5.13 16.08
CA LEU A 58 -10.10 -5.10 16.62
C LEU A 58 -9.63 -3.67 16.93
N GLU A 59 -10.06 -2.70 16.12
CA GLU A 59 -9.66 -1.29 16.21
C GLU A 59 -10.89 -0.37 16.13
N PRO A 60 -11.74 -0.35 17.17
CA PRO A 60 -13.00 0.40 17.18
C PRO A 60 -12.82 1.93 17.09
N LEU A 61 -11.60 2.45 17.18
CA LEU A 61 -11.27 3.88 17.13
C LEU A 61 -11.05 4.42 15.71
N LEU A 62 -11.10 3.58 14.67
CA LEU A 62 -10.88 3.99 13.26
C LEU A 62 -12.14 4.47 12.53
N LYS A 63 -13.26 4.70 13.24
CA LYS A 63 -14.46 5.21 12.61
C LYS A 63 -14.27 6.68 12.22
N PRO A 64 -14.44 7.06 10.94
CA PRO A 64 -14.51 8.47 10.59
C PRO A 64 -15.79 9.06 11.22
N HIS A 65 -15.64 10.21 11.88
CA HIS A 65 -16.77 11.04 12.33
C HIS A 65 -17.55 11.59 11.14
#